data_AF-A0A1S8C5V7-F1
#
_entry.id   AF-A0A1S8C5V7-F1
#
_cell.length_a   1.000
_cell.length_b   1.000
_cell.length_c   1.000
_cell.angle_alpha   90.00
_cell.angle_beta   90.00
_cell.angle_gamma   90.00
#
_symmetry.space_group_name_H-M   'P 1'
#
loop_
_entity.id
_entity.type
_entity.pdbx_description
1 polymer ?
#
loop_
_entity_poly.entity_id
_entity_poly.type
_entity_poly.pdbx_seq_one_letter_code
_entity_poly.pdbx_strand_id
1 'polypeptide(L)'
;WSTGLPGSATAGELEVGPDGTVARLSVAGAGPAGSDAARAGLAELREELVPAAFGSLAGVSTAVTGGTAGDVDFGATMAQRLPVVIGFVLALTVVVLTVAFRSLAVALIAAALTLLSVAAAYGVLVLVFQSTWAEGLLGFTSTGTIVSWIPLFLFVVLFGLSMDYHVFVVSRVREATQAGIPLRLAVTTGVSRSAGVVTSAAVVMVAVFGIFATLSMLEFKQLGVGLAVAVLVDATLVRGVLLPAAMAALGERTWWVPRWLRWLPAPRH
;
A
#
# COMPACT_ATOMS: atom_id res chain seq x y z
N TRP A 1 -27.42 27.88 25.42
CA TRP A 1 -27.60 27.89 23.95
C TRP A 1 -28.13 26.53 23.54
N SER A 2 -29.45 26.40 23.41
CA SER A 2 -30.14 25.16 23.06
C SER A 2 -31.15 25.45 21.96
N THR A 3 -30.74 25.24 20.70
CA THR A 3 -31.69 25.17 19.57
C THR A 3 -31.11 24.26 18.49
N GLY A 4 -31.74 23.08 18.32
CA GLY A 4 -32.02 22.51 17.02
C GLY A 4 -30.93 21.73 16.28
N LEU A 5 -30.59 20.52 16.76
CA LEU A 5 -30.08 19.44 15.92
C LEU A 5 -30.91 18.17 16.22
N PRO A 6 -31.42 17.42 15.21
CA PRO A 6 -32.02 16.12 15.43
C PRO A 6 -30.91 15.12 15.75
N GLY A 7 -30.75 14.81 17.04
CA GLY A 7 -29.64 13.99 17.57
C GLY A 7 -28.80 14.82 18.53
N SER A 8 -29.25 14.93 19.78
CA SER A 8 -28.65 15.76 20.83
C SER A 8 -27.16 15.48 21.03
N ALA A 9 -26.29 16.34 20.48
CA ALA A 9 -24.98 16.55 21.04
C ALA A 9 -25.20 17.12 22.45
N THR A 10 -25.07 16.29 23.48
CA THR A 10 -25.03 16.75 24.86
C THR A 10 -23.84 17.70 24.98
N ALA A 11 -24.09 18.96 25.32
CA ALA A 11 -23.05 19.94 25.57
C ALA A 11 -22.11 19.36 26.63
N GLY A 12 -20.88 19.01 26.26
CA GLY A 12 -19.98 18.35 27.19
C GLY A 12 -19.39 19.32 28.20
N GLU A 13 -18.73 18.72 29.17
CA GLU A 13 -18.12 19.41 30.29
C GLU A 13 -16.97 20.30 29.81
N LEU A 14 -16.93 21.53 30.32
CA LEU A 14 -15.85 22.48 30.07
C LEU A 14 -14.81 22.30 31.17
N GLU A 15 -13.66 21.76 30.80
CA GLU A 15 -12.51 21.65 31.69
C GLU A 15 -11.55 22.80 31.40
N VAL A 16 -11.17 23.55 32.44
CA VAL A 16 -10.18 24.62 32.32
C VAL A 16 -8.88 24.15 32.95
N GLY A 17 -7.76 24.33 32.24
CA GLY A 17 -6.44 23.98 32.72
C GLY A 17 -6.04 24.77 33.98
N PRO A 18 -5.10 24.27 34.79
CA PRO A 18 -4.71 24.89 36.06
C PRO A 18 -4.27 26.35 35.91
N ASP A 19 -3.64 26.68 34.78
CA ASP A 19 -3.09 28.02 34.48
C ASP A 19 -4.12 28.95 33.81
N GLY A 20 -5.35 28.49 33.56
CA GLY A 20 -6.41 29.28 32.91
C GLY A 20 -6.18 29.60 31.43
N THR A 21 -5.09 29.10 30.83
CA THR A 21 -4.67 29.38 29.45
C THR A 21 -5.23 28.40 28.42
N VAL A 22 -5.73 27.24 28.86
CA VAL A 22 -6.30 26.20 28.00
C VAL A 22 -7.67 25.82 28.54
N ALA A 23 -8.66 25.73 27.65
CA ALA A 23 -9.98 25.19 27.97
C ALA A 23 -10.30 24.05 26.99
N ARG A 24 -10.84 22.96 27.51
CA ARG A 24 -11.26 21.79 26.75
C ARG A 24 -12.77 21.66 26.85
N LEU A 25 -13.43 21.65 25.70
CA LEU A 25 -14.85 21.33 25.60
C LEU A 25 -14.98 19.95 24.96
N SER A 26 -15.67 19.03 25.65
CA SER A 26 -15.99 17.73 25.07
C SER A 26 -17.30 17.80 24.29
N VAL A 27 -17.37 17.15 23.13
CA VAL A 27 -18.59 17.08 22.31
C VAL A 27 -18.83 15.63 21.95
N ALA A 28 -20.06 15.13 22.17
CA ALA A 28 -20.44 13.79 21.78
C ALA A 28 -20.50 13.67 20.24
N GLY A 29 -19.83 12.66 19.68
CA GLY A 29 -19.81 12.42 18.23
C GLY A 29 -21.12 11.82 17.70
N ALA A 30 -21.43 12.09 16.43
CA ALA A 30 -22.66 11.65 15.75
C ALA A 30 -22.65 10.17 15.29
N GLY A 31 -21.92 9.29 15.97
CA GLY A 31 -21.86 7.86 15.63
C GLY A 31 -20.57 7.16 16.08
N PRO A 32 -20.42 5.85 15.76
CA PRO A 32 -19.21 5.10 16.05
C PRO A 32 -17.98 5.73 15.38
N ALA A 33 -16.81 5.60 16.03
CA ALA A 33 -15.54 6.03 15.47
C ALA A 33 -15.30 5.35 14.10
N GLY A 34 -14.82 6.11 13.12
CA GLY A 34 -14.58 5.63 11.75
C GLY A 34 -15.81 5.56 10.84
N SER A 35 -17.01 5.91 11.31
CA SER A 35 -18.23 6.02 10.48
C SER A 35 -18.25 7.34 9.69
N ASP A 36 -19.00 7.36 8.58
CA ASP A 36 -19.17 8.59 7.79
C ASP A 36 -19.92 9.69 8.56
N ALA A 37 -20.85 9.30 9.44
CA ALA A 37 -21.52 10.23 10.33
C ALA A 37 -20.54 10.91 11.31
N ALA A 38 -19.58 10.14 11.85
CA ALA A 38 -18.54 10.71 12.71
C ALA A 38 -17.59 11.65 11.94
N ARG A 39 -17.23 11.31 10.69
CA ARG A 39 -16.42 12.19 9.83
C ARG A 39 -17.14 13.48 9.46
N ALA A 40 -18.42 13.38 9.08
CA ALA A 40 -19.24 14.54 8.74
C ALA A 40 -19.41 15.48 9.94
N GLY A 41 -19.72 14.94 11.13
CA GLY A 41 -19.82 15.75 12.35
C GLY A 41 -18.49 16.40 12.75
N LEU A 42 -17.36 15.73 12.51
CA LEU A 42 -16.04 16.33 12.73
C LEU A 42 -15.77 17.48 11.74
N ALA A 43 -16.14 17.32 10.47
CA ALA A 43 -15.98 18.36 9.45
C ALA A 43 -16.83 19.59 9.78
N GLU A 44 -18.10 19.39 10.12
CA GLU A 44 -19.01 20.44 10.59
C GLU A 44 -18.44 21.16 11.82
N LEU A 45 -17.91 20.41 12.79
CA LEU A 45 -17.27 20.99 13.97
C LEU A 45 -16.06 21.87 13.62
N ARG A 46 -15.19 21.39 12.72
CA ARG A 46 -13.94 22.08 12.34
C ARG A 46 -14.16 23.28 11.42
N GLU A 47 -15.07 23.16 10.47
CA GLU A 47 -15.22 24.13 9.37
C GLU A 47 -16.32 25.16 9.65
N GLU A 48 -17.34 24.81 10.42
CA GLU A 48 -18.49 25.71 10.68
C GLU A 48 -18.56 26.13 12.15
N LEU A 49 -18.68 25.18 13.07
CA LEU A 49 -19.02 25.48 14.47
C LEU A 49 -17.89 26.16 15.23
N VAL A 50 -16.66 25.66 15.12
CA VAL A 50 -15.50 26.24 15.81
C VAL A 50 -15.17 27.65 15.28
N PRO A 51 -15.08 27.87 13.95
CA PRO A 51 -14.88 29.22 13.41
C PRO A 51 -16.02 30.19 13.74
N ALA A 52 -17.28 29.75 13.71
CA ALA A 52 -18.42 30.60 14.06
C ALA A 52 -18.44 31.00 15.55
N ALA A 53 -18.08 30.08 16.44
CA ALA A 53 -18.11 30.33 17.88
C ALA A 53 -16.89 31.11 18.40
N PHE A 54 -15.69 30.85 17.85
CA PHE A 54 -14.44 31.35 18.41
C PHE A 54 -13.60 32.19 17.42
N GLY A 55 -13.94 32.21 16.13
CA GLY A 55 -13.15 32.93 15.11
C GLY A 55 -13.14 34.44 15.24
N SER A 56 -14.08 35.02 16.01
CA SER A 56 -14.12 36.47 16.31
C SER A 56 -13.30 36.87 17.54
N LEU A 57 -12.74 35.91 18.28
CA LEU A 57 -11.95 36.17 19.49
C LEU A 57 -10.48 36.40 19.12
N ALA A 58 -9.98 37.62 19.35
CA ALA A 58 -8.58 37.95 19.14
C ALA A 58 -7.68 37.25 20.18
N GLY A 59 -6.61 36.60 19.73
CA GLY A 59 -5.62 35.94 20.59
C GLY A 59 -5.99 34.53 21.05
N VAL A 60 -7.06 33.93 20.52
CA VAL A 60 -7.49 32.56 20.84
C VAL A 60 -7.09 31.61 19.71
N SER A 61 -6.33 30.56 20.03
CA SER A 61 -6.06 29.45 19.11
C SER A 61 -6.96 28.27 19.44
N THR A 62 -7.72 27.78 18.47
CA THR A 62 -8.59 26.61 18.63
C THR A 62 -7.98 25.38 17.97
N ALA A 63 -8.07 24.24 18.63
CA ALA A 63 -7.69 22.94 18.07
C ALA A 63 -8.77 21.91 18.38
N VAL A 64 -9.05 21.02 17.41
CA VAL A 64 -10.03 19.94 17.57
C VAL A 64 -9.28 18.62 17.67
N THR A 65 -9.49 17.91 18.78
CA THR A 65 -8.85 16.62 19.10
C THR A 65 -9.90 15.57 19.48
N GLY A 66 -9.49 14.31 19.61
CA GLY A 66 -10.35 13.16 19.89
C GLY A 66 -10.05 11.97 18.98
N GLY A 67 -10.70 10.82 19.21
CA GLY A 67 -10.47 9.60 18.43
C GLY A 67 -10.72 9.80 16.94
N THR A 68 -11.91 10.31 16.57
CA THR A 68 -12.27 10.58 15.17
C THR A 68 -11.36 11.63 14.51
N ALA A 69 -11.00 12.68 15.25
CA ALA A 69 -10.06 13.69 14.77
C ALA A 69 -8.68 13.08 14.48
N GLY A 70 -8.16 12.28 15.41
CA GLY A 70 -6.91 11.55 15.25
C GLY A 70 -6.94 10.59 14.05
N ASP A 71 -8.01 9.82 13.89
CA ASP A 71 -8.15 8.87 12.78
C ASP A 71 -8.16 9.57 11.40
N VAL A 72 -8.91 10.67 11.28
CA VAL A 72 -8.99 11.46 10.04
C VAL A 72 -7.65 12.13 9.74
N ASP A 73 -7.01 12.75 10.74
CA ASP A 73 -5.73 13.43 10.57
C ASP A 73 -4.60 12.45 10.25
N PHE A 74 -4.61 11.28 10.91
CA PHE A 74 -3.69 10.20 10.64
C PHE A 74 -3.88 9.65 9.21
N GLY A 75 -5.13 9.43 8.80
CA GLY A 75 -5.47 9.01 7.43
C GLY A 75 -5.01 10.02 6.39
N ALA A 76 -5.25 11.32 6.62
CA ALA A 76 -4.79 12.40 5.74
C ALA A 76 -3.27 12.45 5.66
N THR A 77 -2.58 12.32 6.80
CA THR A 77 -1.11 12.28 6.86
C THR A 77 -0.57 11.08 6.09
N MET A 78 -1.16 9.89 6.25
CA MET A 78 -0.78 8.69 5.50
C MET A 78 -0.98 8.89 4.00
N ALA A 79 -2.13 9.41 3.57
CA ALA A 79 -2.43 9.68 2.17
C ALA A 79 -1.45 10.68 1.54
N GLN A 80 -1.06 11.73 2.27
CA GLN A 80 -0.06 12.70 1.81
C GLN A 80 1.35 12.11 1.71
N ARG A 81 1.72 11.21 2.63
CA ARG A 81 3.06 10.58 2.66
C ARG A 81 3.19 9.40 1.71
N LEU A 82 2.08 8.72 1.38
CA LEU A 82 2.07 7.53 0.55
C LEU A 82 2.76 7.75 -0.82
N PRO A 83 2.49 8.82 -1.60
CA PRO A 83 3.20 9.08 -2.86
C PRO A 83 4.71 9.30 -2.68
N VAL A 84 5.11 9.94 -1.58
CA VAL A 84 6.54 10.17 -1.27
C VAL A 84 7.24 8.85 -0.99
N VAL A 85 6.63 7.97 -0.20
CA VAL A 85 7.17 6.64 0.10
C VAL A 85 7.22 5.78 -1.16
N ILE A 86 6.16 5.77 -1.96
CA ILE A 86 6.12 5.04 -3.24
C ILE A 86 7.25 5.54 -4.16
N GLY A 87 7.36 6.85 -4.35
CA GLY A 87 8.40 7.44 -5.20
C GLY A 87 9.82 7.12 -4.71
N PHE A 88 10.05 7.21 -3.39
CA PHE A 88 11.34 6.88 -2.78
C PHE A 88 11.71 5.40 -2.99
N VAL A 89 10.80 4.48 -2.67
CA VAL A 89 11.02 3.03 -2.81
C VAL A 89 11.23 2.66 -4.27
N LEU A 90 10.43 3.20 -5.20
CA LEU A 90 10.62 2.96 -6.63
C LEU A 90 11.97 3.50 -7.13
N ALA A 91 12.33 4.72 -6.74
CA ALA A 91 13.61 5.30 -7.15
C ALA A 91 14.78 4.46 -6.64
N LEU A 92 14.76 4.10 -5.35
CA LEU A 92 15.78 3.24 -4.74
C LEU A 92 15.87 1.89 -5.46
N THR A 93 14.73 1.31 -5.80
CA THR A 93 14.64 0.04 -6.54
C THR A 93 15.26 0.12 -7.90
N VAL A 94 14.87 1.14 -8.66
CA VAL A 94 15.37 1.34 -10.00
C VAL A 94 16.88 1.52 -9.94
N VAL A 95 17.39 2.28 -8.97
CA VAL A 95 18.85 2.44 -8.75
C VAL A 95 19.51 1.11 -8.43
N VAL A 96 19.03 0.38 -7.41
CA VAL A 96 19.63 -0.89 -6.96
C VAL A 96 19.62 -1.94 -8.07
N LEU A 97 18.49 -2.14 -8.75
CA LEU A 97 18.37 -3.09 -9.85
C LEU A 97 19.18 -2.66 -11.08
N THR A 98 19.23 -1.36 -11.37
CA THR A 98 20.08 -0.84 -12.45
C THR A 98 21.54 -1.10 -12.15
N VAL A 99 22.00 -0.97 -10.90
CA VAL A 99 23.38 -1.28 -10.51
C VAL A 99 23.65 -2.79 -10.58
N ALA A 100 22.74 -3.61 -10.05
CA ALA A 100 22.89 -5.07 -10.00
C ALA A 100 22.90 -5.71 -11.40
N PHE A 101 21.98 -5.31 -12.28
CA PHE A 101 21.83 -5.91 -13.61
C PHE A 101 22.48 -5.11 -14.73
N ARG A 102 22.92 -3.89 -14.44
CA ARG A 102 23.43 -2.91 -15.40
C ARG A 102 22.43 -2.59 -16.51
N SER A 103 21.13 -2.74 -16.25
CA SER A 103 20.07 -2.47 -17.20
C SER A 103 18.95 -1.67 -16.56
N LEU A 104 18.70 -0.47 -17.11
CA LEU A 104 17.56 0.35 -16.69
C LEU A 104 16.23 -0.26 -17.14
N ALA A 105 16.22 -0.90 -18.31
CA ALA A 105 15.00 -1.51 -18.85
C ALA A 105 14.47 -2.62 -17.93
N VAL A 106 15.36 -3.49 -17.44
CA VAL A 106 15.03 -4.54 -16.49
C VAL A 106 14.51 -3.96 -15.18
N ALA A 107 15.18 -2.92 -14.67
CA ALA A 107 14.78 -2.26 -13.43
C ALA A 107 13.39 -1.63 -13.53
N LEU A 108 13.08 -0.98 -14.66
CA LEU A 108 11.77 -0.37 -14.91
C LEU A 108 10.67 -1.41 -15.10
N ILE A 109 10.95 -2.51 -15.81
CA ILE A 109 9.98 -3.62 -15.97
C ILE A 109 9.68 -4.23 -14.60
N ALA A 110 10.69 -4.55 -13.81
CA ALA A 110 10.51 -5.12 -12.48
C ALA A 110 9.65 -4.19 -11.60
N ALA A 111 9.97 -2.89 -11.57
CA ALA A 111 9.19 -1.92 -10.80
C ALA A 111 7.74 -1.80 -11.29
N ALA A 112 7.50 -1.75 -12.60
CA ALA A 112 6.16 -1.66 -13.18
C ALA A 112 5.32 -2.91 -12.90
N LEU A 113 5.95 -4.09 -12.98
CA LEU A 113 5.30 -5.36 -12.69
C LEU A 113 4.97 -5.52 -11.21
N THR A 114 5.86 -5.10 -10.30
CA THR A 114 5.55 -5.05 -8.86
C THR A 114 4.40 -4.08 -8.57
N LEU A 115 4.39 -2.90 -9.20
CA LEU A 115 3.27 -1.96 -9.07
C LEU A 115 1.95 -2.55 -9.56
N LEU A 116 1.97 -3.36 -10.62
CA LEU A 116 0.78 -4.05 -11.11
C LEU A 116 0.23 -5.03 -10.06
N SER A 117 1.10 -5.80 -9.39
CA SER A 117 0.72 -6.69 -8.28
C SER A 117 0.10 -5.91 -7.11
N VAL A 118 0.71 -4.77 -6.73
CA VAL A 118 0.17 -3.89 -5.68
C VAL A 118 -1.20 -3.32 -6.09
N ALA A 119 -1.33 -2.85 -7.33
CA ALA A 119 -2.59 -2.30 -7.84
C ALA A 119 -3.70 -3.36 -7.85
N ALA A 120 -3.39 -4.60 -8.24
CA ALA A 120 -4.32 -5.71 -8.17
C ALA A 120 -4.76 -6.00 -6.72
N ALA A 121 -3.82 -5.97 -5.76
CA ALA A 121 -4.10 -6.13 -4.35
C ALA A 121 -5.04 -5.04 -3.81
N TYR A 122 -4.77 -3.78 -4.12
CA TYR A 122 -5.64 -2.66 -3.75
C TYR A 122 -7.01 -2.76 -4.40
N GLY A 123 -7.08 -3.14 -5.67
CA GLY A 123 -8.35 -3.37 -6.37
C GLY A 123 -9.18 -4.44 -5.68
N VAL A 124 -8.58 -5.56 -5.28
CA VAL A 124 -9.30 -6.60 -4.53
C VAL A 124 -9.67 -6.14 -3.12
N LEU A 125 -8.83 -5.36 -2.43
CA LEU A 125 -9.18 -4.80 -1.13
C LEU A 125 -10.42 -3.90 -1.22
N VAL A 126 -10.46 -3.02 -2.21
CA VAL A 126 -11.64 -2.17 -2.48
C VAL A 126 -12.86 -3.04 -2.80
N LEU A 127 -12.72 -4.02 -3.70
CA LEU A 127 -13.83 -4.88 -4.09
C LEU A 127 -14.35 -5.76 -2.94
N VAL A 128 -13.50 -6.23 -2.04
CA VAL A 128 -13.88 -7.15 -0.97
C VAL A 128 -14.37 -6.40 0.27
N PHE A 129 -13.69 -5.33 0.67
CA PHE A 129 -13.95 -4.65 1.95
C PHE A 129 -14.73 -3.34 1.83
N GLN A 130 -14.84 -2.75 0.64
CA GLN A 130 -15.76 -1.62 0.43
C GLN A 130 -17.10 -2.05 -0.16
N SER A 131 -17.21 -3.29 -0.65
CA SER A 131 -18.48 -3.85 -1.12
C SER A 131 -19.07 -4.83 -0.11
N THR A 132 -20.39 -4.96 -0.09
CA THR A 132 -21.11 -5.76 0.92
C THR A 132 -21.22 -7.26 0.59
N TRP A 133 -20.85 -7.67 -0.63
CA TRP A 133 -21.07 -9.05 -1.12
C TRP A 133 -20.23 -10.10 -0.39
N ALA A 134 -19.06 -9.72 0.14
CA ALA A 134 -18.13 -10.64 0.78
C ALA A 134 -18.34 -10.77 2.31
N GLU A 135 -19.20 -9.93 2.91
CA GLU A 135 -19.44 -9.88 4.36
C GLU A 135 -19.89 -11.23 4.92
N GLY A 136 -20.86 -11.87 4.25
CA GLY A 136 -21.39 -13.17 4.64
C GLY A 136 -20.42 -14.34 4.42
N LEU A 137 -19.47 -14.21 3.49
CA LEU A 137 -18.53 -15.28 3.14
C LEU A 137 -17.28 -15.27 4.04
N LEU A 138 -16.83 -14.08 4.43
CA LEU A 138 -15.63 -13.88 5.25
C LEU A 138 -15.95 -13.53 6.71
N GLY A 139 -17.23 -13.47 7.09
CA GLY A 139 -17.68 -13.26 8.47
C GLY A 139 -17.15 -11.96 9.07
N PHE A 140 -17.23 -10.85 8.33
CA PHE A 140 -16.86 -9.52 8.83
C PHE A 140 -18.03 -8.56 8.68
N THR A 141 -18.14 -7.62 9.62
CA THR A 141 -19.01 -6.45 9.47
C THR A 141 -18.25 -5.42 8.66
N SER A 142 -18.72 -5.09 7.46
CA SER A 142 -18.04 -4.05 6.66
C SER A 142 -18.29 -2.69 7.29
N THR A 143 -17.20 -2.00 7.64
CA THR A 143 -17.24 -0.57 7.96
C THR A 143 -17.14 0.29 6.70
N GLY A 144 -17.21 -0.32 5.50
CA GLY A 144 -17.05 0.35 4.21
C GLY A 144 -15.67 1.01 4.01
N THR A 145 -14.71 0.73 4.88
CA THR A 145 -13.46 1.49 4.99
C THR A 145 -12.25 0.59 5.15
N ILE A 146 -11.15 1.02 4.53
CA ILE A 146 -9.83 0.37 4.65
C ILE A 146 -9.08 1.08 5.77
N VAL A 147 -8.43 0.31 6.64
CA VAL A 147 -7.67 0.91 7.75
C VAL A 147 -6.49 1.70 7.22
N SER A 148 -6.33 2.93 7.69
CA SER A 148 -5.50 3.95 7.04
C SER A 148 -4.02 3.59 6.88
N TRP A 149 -3.47 2.76 7.75
CA TRP A 149 -2.07 2.34 7.68
C TRP A 149 -1.83 1.13 6.75
N ILE A 150 -2.88 0.38 6.41
CA ILE A 150 -2.76 -0.86 5.65
C ILE A 150 -2.23 -0.64 4.23
N PRO A 151 -2.69 0.35 3.44
CA PRO A 151 -2.17 0.55 2.09
C PRO A 151 -0.66 0.76 2.07
N LEU A 152 -0.14 1.60 2.97
CA LEU A 152 1.28 1.89 3.09
C LEU A 152 2.07 0.65 3.52
N PHE A 153 1.58 -0.06 4.53
CA PHE A 153 2.25 -1.28 5.02
C PHE A 153 2.25 -2.39 3.97
N LEU A 154 1.11 -2.63 3.32
CA LEU A 154 0.97 -3.61 2.25
C LEU A 154 1.90 -3.27 1.08
N PHE A 155 2.01 -1.98 0.70
CA PHE A 155 2.97 -1.56 -0.31
C PHE A 155 4.40 -1.93 0.08
N VAL A 156 4.86 -1.54 1.27
CA VAL A 156 6.23 -1.79 1.73
C VAL A 156 6.53 -3.29 1.79
N VAL A 157 5.62 -4.10 2.35
CA VAL A 157 5.80 -5.54 2.48
C VAL A 157 5.83 -6.22 1.11
N LEU A 158 4.86 -5.94 0.23
CA LEU A 158 4.85 -6.55 -1.10
C LEU A 158 6.07 -6.17 -1.91
N PHE A 159 6.50 -4.94 -1.77
CA PHE A 159 7.66 -4.46 -2.48
C PHE A 159 8.92 -5.18 -2.00
N GLY A 160 9.10 -5.34 -0.68
CA GLY A 160 10.18 -6.14 -0.10
C GLY A 160 10.13 -7.60 -0.55
N LEU A 161 8.96 -8.25 -0.49
CA LEU A 161 8.79 -9.65 -0.87
C LEU A 161 8.96 -9.90 -2.39
N SER A 162 8.66 -8.91 -3.24
CA SER A 162 8.71 -9.05 -4.71
C SER A 162 10.14 -8.93 -5.25
N MET A 163 10.98 -8.09 -4.64
CA MET A 163 12.32 -7.76 -5.13
C MET A 163 13.26 -8.95 -5.23
N ASP A 164 13.32 -9.78 -4.18
CA ASP A 164 14.30 -10.86 -4.05
C ASP A 164 14.22 -11.85 -5.22
N TYR A 165 13.03 -12.03 -5.77
CA TYR A 165 12.77 -12.97 -6.84
C TYR A 165 12.91 -12.40 -8.24
N HIS A 166 12.52 -11.14 -8.46
CA HIS A 166 12.84 -10.46 -9.72
C HIS A 166 14.35 -10.51 -9.93
N VAL A 167 15.12 -10.29 -8.87
CA VAL A 167 16.57 -10.42 -8.89
C VAL A 167 17.00 -11.84 -9.28
N PHE A 168 16.43 -12.87 -8.65
CA PHE A 168 16.78 -14.26 -8.94
C PHE A 168 16.49 -14.68 -10.38
N VAL A 169 15.28 -14.43 -10.88
CA VAL A 169 14.87 -14.81 -12.25
C VAL A 169 15.69 -14.07 -13.28
N VAL A 170 15.86 -12.76 -13.12
CA VAL A 170 16.65 -11.93 -14.04
C VAL A 170 18.12 -12.34 -14.00
N SER A 171 18.70 -12.64 -12.84
CA SER A 171 20.08 -13.14 -12.73
C SER A 171 20.27 -14.42 -13.53
N ARG A 172 19.34 -15.37 -13.40
CA ARG A 172 19.39 -16.63 -14.15
C ARG A 172 19.28 -16.43 -15.66
N VAL A 173 18.37 -15.55 -16.10
CA VAL A 173 18.28 -15.21 -17.53
C VAL A 173 19.56 -14.54 -18.00
N ARG A 174 20.15 -13.66 -17.19
CA ARG A 174 21.42 -12.99 -17.51
C ARG A 174 22.56 -13.98 -17.65
N GLU A 175 22.73 -14.88 -16.69
CA GLU A 175 23.72 -15.98 -16.72
C GLU A 175 23.58 -16.79 -18.01
N ALA A 176 22.36 -17.20 -18.37
CA ALA A 176 22.09 -17.95 -19.58
C ALA A 176 22.45 -17.16 -20.86
N THR A 177 22.11 -15.87 -20.92
CA THR A 177 22.50 -15.03 -22.07
C THR A 177 24.00 -14.80 -22.15
N GLN A 178 24.70 -14.68 -21.01
CA GLN A 178 26.16 -14.56 -20.97
C GLN A 178 26.87 -15.85 -21.39
N ALA A 179 26.23 -17.00 -21.16
CA ALA A 179 26.69 -18.30 -21.67
C ALA A 179 26.42 -18.51 -23.17
N GLY A 180 25.93 -17.50 -23.89
CA GLY A 180 25.68 -17.54 -25.34
C GLY A 180 24.32 -18.10 -25.74
N ILE A 181 23.42 -18.35 -24.79
CA ILE A 181 22.07 -18.84 -25.09
C ILE A 181 21.23 -17.67 -25.65
N PRO A 182 20.55 -17.83 -26.80
CA PRO A 182 19.66 -16.81 -27.35
C PRO A 182 18.62 -16.36 -26.32
N LEU A 183 18.38 -15.05 -26.20
CA LEU A 183 17.54 -14.46 -25.15
C LEU A 183 16.17 -15.14 -24.99
N ARG A 184 15.50 -15.48 -26.09
CA ARG A 184 14.20 -16.17 -26.04
C ARG A 184 14.31 -17.54 -25.35
N LEU A 185 15.36 -18.29 -25.64
CA LEU A 185 15.61 -19.61 -25.04
C LEU A 185 16.08 -19.48 -23.58
N ALA A 186 16.86 -18.44 -23.27
CA ALA A 186 17.30 -18.12 -21.92
C ALA A 186 16.12 -17.76 -21.01
N VAL A 187 15.18 -16.95 -21.49
CA VAL A 187 13.95 -16.59 -20.78
C VAL A 187 13.08 -17.81 -20.53
N THR A 188 12.78 -18.61 -21.57
CA THR A 188 11.94 -19.80 -21.40
C THR A 188 12.56 -20.82 -20.45
N THR A 189 13.84 -21.14 -20.63
CA THR A 189 14.53 -22.14 -19.79
C THR A 189 14.71 -21.64 -18.35
N GLY A 190 15.02 -20.35 -18.16
CA GLY A 190 15.16 -19.74 -16.85
C GLY A 190 13.85 -19.72 -16.06
N VAL A 191 12.74 -19.38 -16.73
CA VAL A 191 11.40 -19.38 -16.13
C VAL A 191 10.95 -20.80 -15.83
N SER A 192 11.05 -21.74 -16.77
CA SER A 192 10.62 -23.13 -16.55
C SER A 192 11.37 -23.82 -15.40
N ARG A 193 12.68 -23.57 -15.24
CA ARG A 193 13.47 -24.15 -14.13
C ARG A 193 13.14 -23.54 -12.77
N SER A 194 12.78 -22.25 -12.72
CA SER A 194 12.46 -21.56 -11.47
C SER A 194 10.98 -21.68 -11.10
N ALA A 195 10.09 -21.96 -12.06
CA ALA A 195 8.65 -22.02 -11.86
C ALA A 195 8.21 -22.96 -10.74
N GLY A 196 8.82 -24.15 -10.61
CA GLY A 196 8.44 -25.13 -9.58
C GLY A 196 8.70 -24.63 -8.16
N VAL A 197 9.90 -24.11 -7.90
CA VAL A 197 10.30 -23.57 -6.58
C VAL A 197 9.53 -22.28 -6.27
N VAL A 198 9.28 -21.44 -7.27
CA VAL A 198 8.52 -20.21 -7.10
C VAL A 198 7.05 -20.50 -6.78
N THR A 199 6.45 -21.45 -7.49
CA THR A 199 5.05 -21.81 -7.27
C THR A 199 4.87 -22.46 -5.89
N SER A 200 5.80 -23.31 -5.44
CA SER A 200 5.72 -23.89 -4.10
C SER A 200 5.85 -22.83 -3.01
N ALA A 201 6.79 -21.89 -3.13
CA ALA A 201 6.92 -20.78 -2.19
C ALA A 201 5.68 -19.88 -2.18
N ALA A 202 5.11 -19.60 -3.37
CA ALA A 202 3.89 -18.82 -3.50
C ALA A 202 2.70 -19.50 -2.82
N VAL A 203 2.52 -20.81 -3.01
CA VAL A 203 1.45 -21.58 -2.35
C VAL A 203 1.55 -21.48 -0.83
N VAL A 204 2.77 -21.63 -0.27
CA VAL A 204 2.97 -21.49 1.18
C VAL A 204 2.65 -20.08 1.65
N MET A 205 3.12 -19.04 0.95
CA MET A 205 2.83 -17.64 1.33
C MET A 205 1.34 -17.32 1.24
N VAL A 206 0.65 -17.75 0.19
CA VAL A 206 -0.79 -17.57 0.02
C VAL A 206 -1.55 -18.29 1.14
N ALA A 207 -1.14 -19.50 1.52
CA ALA A 207 -1.75 -20.22 2.63
C ALA A 207 -1.57 -19.48 3.97
N VAL A 208 -0.35 -18.99 4.25
CA VAL A 208 -0.04 -18.24 5.49
C VAL A 208 -0.84 -16.94 5.57
N PHE A 209 -0.87 -16.14 4.50
CA PHE A 209 -1.64 -14.91 4.48
C PHE A 209 -3.15 -15.17 4.44
N GLY A 210 -3.59 -16.28 3.84
CA GLY A 210 -4.97 -16.74 3.87
C GLY A 210 -5.48 -17.01 5.29
N ILE A 211 -4.62 -17.47 6.21
CA ILE A 211 -4.99 -17.63 7.63
C ILE A 211 -5.35 -16.29 8.26
N PHE A 212 -4.72 -15.18 7.86
CA PHE A 212 -5.05 -13.87 8.44
C PHE A 212 -6.47 -13.41 8.06
N ALA A 213 -7.02 -13.92 6.96
CA ALA A 213 -8.41 -13.68 6.58
C ALA A 213 -9.43 -14.33 7.54
N THR A 214 -9.02 -15.34 8.33
CA THR A 214 -9.89 -16.02 9.30
C THR A 214 -9.83 -15.39 10.70
N LEU A 215 -8.90 -14.46 10.93
CA LEU A 215 -8.76 -13.75 12.21
C LEU A 215 -9.92 -12.77 12.44
N SER A 216 -10.29 -12.52 13.69
CA SER A 216 -11.46 -11.70 14.04
C SER A 216 -11.28 -10.21 13.77
N MET A 217 -10.04 -9.70 13.84
CA MET A 217 -9.77 -8.27 13.61
C MET A 217 -9.75 -7.93 12.12
N LEU A 218 -10.54 -6.93 11.73
CA LEU A 218 -10.69 -6.47 10.34
C LEU A 218 -9.34 -6.12 9.70
N GLU A 219 -8.44 -5.52 10.47
CA GLU A 219 -7.08 -5.16 10.03
C GLU A 219 -6.30 -6.36 9.50
N PHE A 220 -6.34 -7.48 10.23
CA PHE A 220 -5.67 -8.70 9.81
C PHE A 220 -6.35 -9.35 8.61
N LYS A 221 -7.69 -9.27 8.50
CA LYS A 221 -8.39 -9.75 7.32
C LYS A 221 -7.97 -8.99 6.07
N GLN A 222 -7.93 -7.67 6.15
CA GLN A 222 -7.48 -6.79 5.06
C GLN A 222 -6.04 -7.10 4.68
N LEU A 223 -5.12 -7.20 5.64
CA LEU A 223 -3.74 -7.57 5.36
C LEU A 223 -3.61 -8.96 4.73
N GLY A 224 -4.30 -9.96 5.27
CA GLY A 224 -4.27 -11.32 4.76
C GLY A 224 -4.72 -11.45 3.32
N VAL A 225 -5.92 -10.93 3.02
CA VAL A 225 -6.48 -10.95 1.67
C VAL A 225 -5.61 -10.15 0.70
N GLY A 226 -5.19 -8.94 1.09
CA GLY A 226 -4.37 -8.07 0.25
C GLY A 226 -3.02 -8.71 -0.11
N LEU A 227 -2.30 -9.25 0.88
CA LEU A 227 -1.01 -9.90 0.67
C LEU A 227 -1.14 -11.21 -0.10
N ALA A 228 -2.14 -12.04 0.22
CA ALA A 228 -2.37 -13.30 -0.48
C ALA A 228 -2.65 -13.08 -1.97
N VAL A 229 -3.54 -12.15 -2.30
CA VAL A 229 -3.89 -11.84 -3.70
C VAL A 229 -2.70 -11.27 -4.45
N ALA A 230 -1.99 -10.33 -3.84
CA ALA A 230 -0.81 -9.75 -4.45
C ALA A 230 0.25 -10.80 -4.81
N VAL A 231 0.58 -11.68 -3.86
CA VAL A 231 1.55 -12.77 -4.07
C VAL A 231 1.04 -13.75 -5.12
N LEU A 232 -0.25 -14.08 -5.12
CA LEU A 232 -0.84 -14.97 -6.10
C LEU A 232 -0.74 -14.39 -7.51
N VAL A 233 -1.11 -13.11 -7.69
CA VAL A 233 -1.01 -12.38 -8.97
C VAL A 233 0.46 -12.26 -9.39
N ASP A 234 1.36 -11.96 -8.45
CA ASP A 234 2.79 -11.83 -8.74
C ASP A 234 3.39 -13.15 -9.23
N ALA A 235 3.11 -14.25 -8.53
CA ALA A 235 3.65 -15.57 -8.87
C ALA A 235 3.09 -16.13 -10.18
N THR A 236 1.79 -15.89 -10.46
CA THR A 236 1.10 -16.50 -11.62
C THR A 236 1.14 -15.60 -12.84
N LEU A 237 0.49 -14.43 -12.77
CA LEU A 237 0.30 -13.55 -13.92
C LEU A 237 1.57 -12.78 -14.23
N VAL A 238 2.17 -12.16 -13.22
CA VAL A 238 3.34 -11.31 -13.42
C VAL A 238 4.55 -12.14 -13.83
N ARG A 239 4.93 -13.14 -13.05
CA ARG A 239 6.14 -13.93 -13.34
C ARG A 239 5.93 -15.03 -14.36
N GLY A 240 4.76 -15.67 -14.34
CA GLY A 240 4.47 -16.75 -15.29
C GLY A 240 4.25 -16.27 -16.71
N VAL A 241 3.76 -15.03 -16.88
CA VAL A 241 3.32 -14.52 -18.19
C VAL A 241 3.95 -13.18 -18.54
N LEU A 242 3.75 -12.14 -17.71
CA LEU A 242 4.09 -10.77 -18.09
C LEU A 242 5.60 -10.52 -18.15
N LEU A 243 6.37 -11.03 -17.20
CA LEU A 243 7.82 -10.88 -17.17
C LEU A 243 8.49 -11.56 -18.38
N PRO A 244 8.22 -12.85 -18.69
CA PRO A 244 8.73 -13.48 -19.91
C PRO A 244 8.31 -12.74 -21.18
N ALA A 245 7.05 -12.31 -21.26
CA ALA A 245 6.52 -11.58 -22.41
C ALA A 245 7.22 -10.22 -22.58
N ALA A 246 7.41 -9.46 -21.49
CA ALA A 246 8.09 -8.17 -21.51
C ALA A 246 9.55 -8.32 -21.95
N MET A 247 10.29 -9.29 -21.40
CA MET A 247 11.67 -9.56 -21.81
C MET A 247 11.77 -10.01 -23.27
N ALA A 248 10.84 -10.86 -23.73
CA ALA A 248 10.78 -11.30 -25.12
C ALA A 248 10.43 -10.16 -26.08
N ALA A 249 9.55 -9.24 -25.66
CA ALA A 249 9.15 -8.07 -26.45
C ALA A 249 10.26 -7.02 -26.54
N LEU A 250 11.00 -6.78 -25.45
CA LEU A 250 12.16 -5.87 -25.48
C LEU A 250 13.35 -6.43 -26.25
N GLY A 251 13.50 -7.75 -26.31
CA GLY A 251 14.58 -8.39 -27.06
C GLY A 251 15.95 -7.92 -26.56
N GLU A 252 16.86 -7.58 -27.48
CA GLU A 252 18.20 -7.09 -27.14
C GLU A 252 18.21 -5.78 -26.35
N ARG A 253 17.13 -4.97 -26.40
CA ARG A 253 16.99 -3.74 -25.61
C ARG A 253 16.82 -4.01 -24.11
N THR A 254 16.53 -5.25 -23.73
CA THR A 254 16.47 -5.69 -22.33
C THR A 254 17.80 -5.42 -21.61
N TRP A 255 18.93 -5.43 -22.32
CA TRP A 255 20.26 -5.18 -21.74
C TRP A 255 20.76 -3.75 -21.96
N TRP A 256 19.87 -2.81 -22.29
CA TRP A 256 20.27 -1.43 -22.51
C TRP A 256 20.89 -0.81 -21.25
N VAL A 257 22.18 -0.47 -21.37
CA VAL A 257 22.96 0.15 -20.30
C VAL A 257 22.97 1.67 -20.52
N PRO A 258 22.53 2.49 -19.54
CA PRO A 258 22.70 3.93 -19.59
C PRO A 258 24.17 4.31 -19.74
N ARG A 259 24.49 5.31 -20.57
CA ARG A 259 25.88 5.72 -20.88
C ARG A 259 26.72 6.06 -19.63
N TRP A 260 26.11 6.57 -18.58
CA TRP A 260 26.75 6.92 -17.31
C TRP A 260 27.14 5.70 -16.45
N LEU A 261 26.52 4.53 -16.66
CA LEU A 261 26.84 3.30 -15.94
C LEU A 261 27.99 2.49 -16.55
N ARG A 262 28.63 2.99 -17.61
CA ARG A 262 29.76 2.34 -18.28
C ARG A 262 31.06 2.37 -17.46
N TRP A 263 31.14 3.19 -16.41
CA TRP A 263 32.33 3.26 -15.56
C TRP A 263 32.53 2.01 -14.69
N LEU A 264 31.47 1.27 -14.35
CA LEU A 264 31.57 0.16 -13.40
C LEU A 264 32.40 -0.97 -14.04
N PRO A 265 33.40 -1.56 -13.34
CA PRO A 265 34.16 -2.70 -13.84
C PRO A 265 33.24 -3.88 -14.17
N ALA A 266 33.52 -4.62 -15.25
CA ALA A 266 32.82 -5.87 -15.52
C ALA A 266 33.22 -6.92 -14.44
N PRO A 267 32.28 -7.72 -13.91
CA PRO A 267 32.64 -8.85 -13.06
C PRO A 267 33.58 -9.76 -13.84
N ARG A 268 34.78 -9.98 -13.30
CA ARG A 268 35.71 -10.98 -13.82
C ARG A 268 35.21 -12.35 -13.36
N HIS A 269 34.77 -13.13 -14.35
CA HIS A 269 34.61 -14.58 -14.41
C HIS A 269 33.84 -15.28 -13.28
#